data_AF-A0A832U8A4-F1
#
_entry.id   AF-A0A832U8A4-F1
#
_cell.length_a   1.000
_cell.length_b   1.000
_cell.length_c   1.000
_cell.angle_alpha   90.00
_cell.angle_beta   90.00
_cell.angle_gamma   90.00
#
_symmetry.space_group_name_H-M   'P 1'
#
loop_
_entity.id
_entity.type
_entity.pdbx_description
1 polymer ?
#
loop_
_entity_poly.entity_id
_entity_poly.type
_entity_poly.pdbx_seq_one_letter_code
_entity_poly.pdbx_strand_id
1 'polypeptide(L)'
;MEIPFAKLYENGNDFIVIDEWDHIVIPDDMKAQFAAIYCDRRFGIGAEGVIYVMKSQKCDLRMRFFQPDESEAEMCGNGIRCLARFAYDSGYAKESCTVETPAGEIGMSMGYTDDDFLATITLTAPQFDRSEIPATGKGEYKEKIAGYEVHAVNTGVPHAVIIVDSVDAVDLATIAPKIRHHKSFKKGTN
;
A
#
# COMPACT_ATOMS: atom_id res chain seq x y z
N MET A 1 -25.66 -1.23 -13.61
CA MET A 1 -24.36 -1.16 -14.30
C MET A 1 -23.53 -2.30 -13.74
N GLU A 2 -22.91 -3.10 -14.60
CA GLU A 2 -22.01 -4.19 -14.19
C GLU A 2 -20.57 -3.71 -14.40
N ILE A 3 -19.72 -3.89 -13.39
CA ILE A 3 -18.32 -3.46 -13.43
C ILE A 3 -17.45 -4.71 -13.25
N PRO A 4 -16.72 -5.15 -14.28
CA PRO A 4 -15.76 -6.22 -14.16
C PRO A 4 -14.66 -5.86 -13.16
N PHE A 5 -14.21 -6.84 -12.39
CA PHE A 5 -13.10 -6.67 -11.46
C PHE A 5 -12.25 -7.95 -11.41
N ALA A 6 -10.98 -7.79 -11.07
CA ALA A 6 -10.14 -8.89 -10.62
C ALA A 6 -9.99 -8.84 -9.10
N LYS A 7 -9.90 -10.00 -8.46
CA LYS A 7 -9.56 -10.09 -7.04
C LYS A 7 -8.20 -10.73 -6.92
N LEU A 8 -7.24 -9.98 -6.39
CA LEU A 8 -5.85 -10.40 -6.22
C LEU A 8 -5.47 -10.31 -4.75
N TYR A 9 -4.46 -11.07 -4.34
CA TYR A 9 -3.90 -10.96 -3.02
C TYR A 9 -2.39 -11.17 -3.06
N GLU A 10 -1.71 -10.63 -2.05
CA GLU A 10 -0.28 -10.80 -1.83
C GLU A 10 -0.01 -10.91 -0.33
N ASN A 11 0.66 -11.99 0.10
CA ASN A 11 0.96 -12.28 1.51
C ASN A 11 -0.20 -12.06 2.49
N GLY A 12 -1.42 -12.40 2.07
CA GLY A 12 -2.64 -12.29 2.87
C GLY A 12 -3.39 -10.95 2.74
N ASN A 13 -2.82 -9.95 2.07
CA ASN A 13 -3.47 -8.67 1.78
C ASN A 13 -4.21 -8.76 0.44
N ASP A 14 -5.55 -8.68 0.47
CA ASP A 14 -6.43 -8.84 -0.69
C ASP A 14 -7.01 -7.52 -1.21
N PHE A 15 -7.14 -7.43 -2.53
CA PHE A 15 -7.53 -6.21 -3.25
C PHE A 15 -8.58 -6.51 -4.32
N ILE A 16 -9.49 -5.56 -4.50
CA ILE A 16 -10.34 -5.46 -5.69
C ILE A 16 -9.58 -4.60 -6.70
N VAL A 17 -9.36 -5.10 -7.90
CA VAL A 17 -8.72 -4.36 -9.00
C VAL A 17 -9.78 -4.00 -10.02
N ILE A 18 -9.98 -2.71 -10.22
CA ILE A 18 -10.84 -2.14 -11.24
C ILE A 18 -9.97 -1.66 -12.38
N ASP A 19 -10.23 -2.20 -13.56
CA ASP A 19 -9.62 -1.73 -14.79
C ASP A 19 -10.35 -0.48 -15.29
N GLU A 20 -9.63 0.63 -15.39
CA GLU A 20 -10.09 1.88 -16.02
C GLU A 20 -9.23 2.24 -17.22
N TRP A 21 -8.36 1.32 -17.65
CA TRP A 21 -7.52 1.49 -18.81
C TRP A 21 -8.34 1.37 -20.09
N ASP A 22 -9.05 0.25 -20.27
CA ASP A 22 -9.93 0.00 -21.43
C ASP A 22 -11.40 -0.26 -21.04
N HIS A 23 -11.75 -0.08 -19.77
CA HIS A 23 -13.09 -0.33 -19.23
C HIS A 23 -13.72 0.95 -18.62
N ILE A 24 -14.88 0.78 -17.96
CA ILE A 24 -15.66 1.88 -17.40
C ILE A 24 -14.84 2.60 -16.32
N VAL A 25 -14.67 3.90 -16.49
CA VAL A 25 -14.06 4.78 -15.49
C VAL A 25 -15.09 5.13 -14.43
N ILE A 26 -14.83 4.78 -13.18
CA ILE A 26 -15.63 5.23 -12.04
C ILE A 26 -15.27 6.70 -11.78
N PRO A 27 -16.25 7.62 -11.67
CA PRO A 27 -15.99 9.02 -11.35
C PRO A 27 -15.14 9.19 -10.08
N ASP A 28 -14.21 10.15 -10.09
CA ASP A 28 -13.23 10.34 -9.02
C ASP A 28 -13.87 10.58 -7.64
N ASP A 29 -15.02 11.24 -7.61
CA ASP A 29 -15.81 11.52 -6.39
C ASP A 29 -16.56 10.28 -5.85
N MET A 30 -16.67 9.22 -6.65
CA MET A 30 -17.32 7.96 -6.27
C MET A 30 -16.34 6.88 -5.81
N LYS A 31 -15.03 7.00 -6.12
CA LYS A 31 -14.04 5.94 -5.87
C LYS A 31 -13.88 5.57 -4.39
N ALA A 32 -13.92 6.57 -3.51
CA ALA A 32 -13.80 6.38 -2.07
C ALA A 32 -15.01 5.61 -1.52
N GLN A 33 -16.22 6.06 -1.88
CA GLN A 33 -17.47 5.40 -1.50
C GLN A 33 -17.56 3.98 -2.07
N PHE A 34 -17.05 3.76 -3.28
CA PHE A 34 -16.96 2.42 -3.88
C PHE A 34 -16.12 1.48 -3.00
N ALA A 35 -14.97 1.93 -2.51
CA ALA A 35 -14.16 1.13 -1.59
C ALA A 35 -14.90 0.82 -0.28
N ALA A 36 -15.56 1.80 0.34
CA ALA A 36 -16.33 1.59 1.56
C ALA A 36 -17.44 0.53 1.40
N ILE A 37 -18.15 0.53 0.26
CA ILE A 37 -19.25 -0.42 0.00
C ILE A 37 -18.71 -1.81 -0.34
N TYR A 38 -17.79 -1.91 -1.30
CA TYR A 38 -17.42 -3.21 -1.87
C TYR A 38 -16.31 -3.93 -1.11
N CYS A 39 -15.55 -3.23 -0.27
CA CYS A 39 -14.59 -3.88 0.62
C CYS A 39 -15.25 -4.48 1.88
N ASP A 40 -16.52 -4.18 2.16
CA ASP A 40 -17.24 -4.84 3.25
C ASP A 40 -17.25 -6.36 3.02
N ARG A 41 -16.73 -7.12 4.00
CA ARG A 41 -16.56 -8.58 3.86
C ARG A 41 -17.86 -9.38 4.00
N ARG A 42 -18.95 -8.76 4.48
CA ARG A 42 -20.24 -9.43 4.71
C ARG A 42 -21.24 -9.12 3.59
N PHE A 43 -21.24 -7.89 3.11
CA PHE A 43 -22.22 -7.35 2.18
C PHE A 43 -21.63 -6.93 0.83
N GLY A 44 -20.30 -6.79 0.76
CA GLY A 44 -19.55 -6.52 -0.46
C GLY A 44 -18.79 -7.75 -0.99
N ILE A 45 -17.74 -7.47 -1.76
CA ILE A 45 -16.79 -8.49 -2.27
C ILE A 45 -15.80 -8.89 -1.17
N GLY A 46 -15.50 -7.97 -0.26
CA GLY A 46 -14.57 -8.13 0.85
C GLY A 46 -13.12 -8.00 0.43
N ALA A 47 -12.43 -6.93 0.82
CA ALA A 47 -11.02 -6.73 0.53
C ALA A 47 -10.43 -5.70 1.52
N GLU A 48 -9.11 -5.55 1.55
CA GLU A 48 -8.46 -4.47 2.29
C GLU A 48 -8.41 -3.15 1.52
N GLY A 49 -8.77 -3.15 0.24
CA GLY A 49 -9.00 -1.94 -0.53
C GLY A 49 -9.23 -2.17 -2.02
N VAL A 50 -9.39 -1.07 -2.75
CA VAL A 50 -9.65 -1.04 -4.19
C VAL A 50 -8.54 -0.34 -4.93
N ILE A 51 -7.97 -1.02 -5.92
CA ILE A 51 -6.95 -0.52 -6.83
C ILE A 51 -7.63 -0.15 -8.15
N TYR A 52 -7.42 1.08 -8.61
CA TYR A 52 -7.87 1.55 -9.92
C TYR A 52 -6.67 1.63 -10.86
N VAL A 53 -6.72 0.87 -11.95
CA VAL A 53 -5.68 0.81 -12.99
C VAL A 53 -6.04 1.78 -14.10
N MET A 54 -5.23 2.81 -14.30
CA MET A 54 -5.56 3.95 -15.15
C MET A 54 -4.46 4.25 -16.15
N LYS A 55 -4.81 4.94 -17.25
CA LYS A 55 -3.83 5.55 -18.17
C LYS A 55 -3.12 6.73 -17.48
N SER A 56 -1.80 6.81 -17.60
CA SER A 56 -1.00 7.95 -17.15
C SER A 56 -0.62 8.86 -18.33
N GLN A 57 -0.34 10.14 -18.04
CA GLN A 57 0.24 11.09 -18.99
C GLN A 57 1.77 11.17 -18.89
N LYS A 58 2.37 10.55 -17.85
CA LYS A 58 3.79 10.70 -17.50
C LYS A 58 4.52 9.37 -17.32
N CYS A 59 3.80 8.35 -16.86
CA CYS A 59 4.31 7.00 -16.63
C CYS A 59 3.62 6.01 -17.58
N ASP A 60 4.02 4.74 -17.52
CA ASP A 60 3.36 3.69 -18.32
C ASP A 60 1.95 3.38 -17.78
N LEU A 61 1.76 3.41 -16.47
CA LEU A 61 0.48 3.19 -15.78
C LEU A 61 0.24 4.28 -14.73
N ARG A 62 -1.02 4.44 -14.31
CA ARG A 62 -1.38 5.20 -13.11
C ARG A 62 -2.19 4.32 -12.17
N MET A 63 -1.92 4.44 -10.88
CA MET A 63 -2.60 3.73 -9.81
C MET A 63 -3.25 4.71 -8.85
N ARG A 64 -4.51 4.44 -8.49
CA ARG A 64 -5.14 4.99 -7.28
C ARG A 64 -5.53 3.85 -6.37
N PHE A 65 -5.40 4.05 -5.05
CA PHE A 65 -5.70 3.01 -4.07
C PHE A 65 -6.52 3.59 -2.91
N PHE A 66 -7.71 3.02 -2.71
CA PHE A 66 -8.65 3.46 -1.68
C PHE A 66 -8.91 2.36 -0.67
N GLN A 67 -8.91 2.75 0.60
CA GLN A 67 -9.21 1.88 1.73
C GLN A 67 -10.72 1.91 2.07
N PRO A 68 -11.22 0.94 2.86
CA PRO A 68 -12.63 0.89 3.26
C PRO A 68 -13.08 2.07 4.12
N ASP A 69 -12.14 2.80 4.73
CA ASP A 69 -12.38 4.03 5.48
C ASP A 69 -12.41 5.28 4.59
N GLU A 70 -12.56 5.09 3.27
CA GLU A 70 -12.63 6.14 2.24
C GLU A 70 -11.32 6.93 2.04
N SER A 71 -10.24 6.57 2.75
CA SER A 71 -8.94 7.22 2.58
C SER A 71 -8.23 6.74 1.31
N GLU A 72 -7.59 7.67 0.60
CA GLU A 72 -6.66 7.35 -0.49
C GLU A 72 -5.25 7.20 0.09
N ALA A 73 -4.66 6.03 -0.10
CA ALA A 73 -3.31 5.74 0.37
C ALA A 73 -2.27 6.13 -0.69
N GLU A 74 -1.18 6.74 -0.23
CA GLU A 74 -0.14 7.26 -1.12
C GLU A 74 0.64 6.16 -1.84
N MET A 75 0.87 5.04 -1.15
CA MET A 75 1.52 3.85 -1.69
C MET A 75 1.15 2.59 -0.89
N CYS A 76 1.05 1.46 -1.58
CA CYS A 76 0.89 0.14 -0.97
C CYS A 76 1.77 -0.88 -1.72
N GLY A 77 2.82 -1.38 -1.06
CA GLY A 77 3.78 -2.31 -1.69
C GLY A 77 3.15 -3.63 -2.14
N ASN A 78 2.18 -4.15 -1.39
CA ASN A 78 1.45 -5.38 -1.75
C ASN A 78 0.50 -5.12 -2.92
N GLY A 79 -0.24 -4.01 -2.86
CA GLY A 79 -1.17 -3.60 -3.91
C GLY A 79 -0.48 -3.35 -5.24
N ILE A 80 0.69 -2.70 -5.23
CA ILE A 80 1.43 -2.42 -6.46
C ILE A 80 2.04 -3.69 -7.08
N ARG A 81 2.36 -4.73 -6.29
CA ARG A 81 2.69 -6.08 -6.83
C ARG A 81 1.49 -6.75 -7.47
N CYS A 82 0.28 -6.59 -6.90
CA CYS A 82 -0.95 -7.05 -7.53
C CYS A 82 -1.23 -6.31 -8.84
N LEU A 83 -1.01 -4.99 -8.88
CA LEU A 83 -1.07 -4.19 -10.10
C LEU A 83 -0.09 -4.70 -11.16
N ALA A 84 1.16 -4.99 -10.78
CA ALA A 84 2.17 -5.50 -11.71
C ALA A 84 1.67 -6.77 -12.42
N ARG A 85 1.15 -7.74 -11.65
CA ARG A 85 0.55 -8.94 -12.22
C ARG A 85 -0.63 -8.63 -13.14
N PHE A 86 -1.56 -7.81 -12.68
CA PHE A 86 -2.73 -7.42 -13.46
C PHE A 86 -2.34 -6.78 -14.80
N ALA A 87 -1.40 -5.84 -14.78
CA ALA A 87 -0.95 -5.12 -15.96
C ALA A 87 -0.18 -6.03 -16.94
N TYR A 88 0.62 -6.97 -16.43
CA TYR A 88 1.32 -7.96 -17.25
C TYR A 88 0.33 -8.91 -17.94
N ASP A 89 -0.57 -9.52 -17.16
CA ASP A 89 -1.56 -10.48 -17.66
C ASP A 89 -2.55 -9.82 -18.65
N SER A 90 -2.83 -8.52 -18.48
CA SER A 90 -3.68 -7.73 -19.38
C SER A 90 -2.95 -7.17 -20.61
N GLY A 91 -1.62 -7.32 -20.69
CA GLY A 91 -0.80 -6.80 -21.79
C GLY A 91 -0.59 -5.29 -21.77
N TYR A 92 -0.85 -4.62 -20.64
CA TYR A 92 -0.65 -3.18 -20.46
C TYR A 92 0.80 -2.82 -20.14
N ALA A 93 1.52 -3.75 -19.51
CA ALA A 93 2.95 -3.63 -19.24
C ALA A 93 3.68 -4.93 -19.66
N LYS A 94 4.99 -4.82 -19.86
CA LYS A 94 5.87 -5.96 -20.12
C LYS A 94 6.78 -6.22 -18.91
N GLU A 95 8.05 -6.56 -19.13
CA GLU A 95 8.97 -6.96 -18.08
C GLU A 95 9.40 -5.81 -17.14
N SER A 96 9.18 -4.57 -17.55
CA SER A 96 9.43 -3.38 -16.73
C SER A 96 8.50 -2.24 -17.11
N CYS A 97 8.07 -1.46 -16.13
CA CYS A 97 7.30 -0.24 -16.37
C CYS A 97 7.40 0.75 -15.19
N THR A 98 6.89 1.96 -15.39
CA THR A 98 6.71 2.99 -14.38
C THR A 98 5.24 3.20 -14.03
N VAL A 99 4.95 3.46 -12.77
CA VAL A 99 3.60 3.68 -12.25
C VAL A 99 3.51 5.02 -11.55
N GLU A 100 2.57 5.85 -11.99
CA GLU A 100 2.22 7.09 -11.32
C GLU A 100 1.35 6.80 -10.08
N THR A 101 1.81 7.24 -8.92
CA THR A 101 1.10 7.15 -7.63
C THR A 101 1.09 8.51 -6.94
N PRO A 102 0.27 8.73 -5.88
CA PRO A 102 0.37 9.94 -5.08
C PRO A 102 1.76 10.13 -4.42
N ALA A 103 2.49 9.04 -4.13
CA ALA A 103 3.87 9.08 -3.64
C ALA A 103 4.92 9.41 -4.73
N GLY A 104 4.51 9.56 -5.99
CA GLY A 104 5.38 9.82 -7.13
C GLY A 104 5.46 8.64 -8.10
N GLU A 105 6.45 8.69 -8.99
CA GLU A 105 6.74 7.62 -9.95
C GLU A 105 7.41 6.44 -9.26
N ILE A 106 6.87 5.24 -9.49
CA ILE A 106 7.42 3.98 -8.97
C ILE A 106 7.81 3.07 -10.14
N GLY A 107 9.08 2.70 -10.20
CA GLY A 107 9.59 1.72 -11.16
C GLY A 107 9.37 0.29 -10.66
N MET A 108 8.95 -0.59 -11.57
CA MET A 108 8.79 -2.03 -11.30
C MET A 108 9.38 -2.88 -12.42
N SER A 109 9.84 -4.06 -12.06
CA SER A 109 10.14 -5.16 -12.98
C SER A 109 9.32 -6.39 -12.62
N MET A 110 8.88 -7.15 -13.62
CA MET A 110 7.95 -8.26 -13.42
C MET A 110 8.06 -9.31 -14.51
N GLY A 111 7.55 -10.51 -14.24
CA GLY A 111 7.44 -11.57 -15.23
C GLY A 111 7.27 -12.94 -14.61
N TYR A 112 7.01 -13.93 -15.47
CA TYR A 112 6.98 -15.33 -15.06
C TYR A 112 8.40 -15.90 -15.09
N THR A 113 8.81 -16.51 -13.99
CA THR A 113 10.00 -17.36 -13.89
C THR A 113 9.49 -18.77 -13.60
N ASP A 114 9.66 -19.69 -14.56
CA ASP A 114 8.96 -20.97 -14.58
C ASP A 114 7.43 -20.78 -14.48
N ASP A 115 6.79 -21.30 -13.43
CA ASP A 115 5.35 -21.17 -13.18
C ASP A 115 5.01 -20.01 -12.21
N ASP A 116 6.02 -19.35 -11.64
CA ASP A 116 5.84 -18.31 -10.61
C ASP A 116 5.90 -16.90 -11.20
N PHE A 117 4.92 -16.07 -10.84
CA PHE A 117 4.96 -14.65 -11.17
C PHE A 117 5.76 -13.88 -10.11
N LEU A 118 6.81 -13.18 -10.54
CA LEU A 118 7.64 -12.34 -9.69
C LEU A 118 7.46 -10.86 -10.08
N ALA A 119 7.38 -9.99 -9.07
CA ALA A 119 7.39 -8.54 -9.25
C ALA A 119 8.31 -7.89 -8.22
N THR A 120 9.24 -7.08 -8.71
CA THR A 120 10.15 -6.25 -7.91
C THR A 120 9.76 -4.79 -8.04
N ILE A 121 9.61 -4.11 -6.92
CA ILE A 121 9.15 -2.73 -6.85
C ILE A 121 10.25 -1.85 -6.25
N THR A 122 10.52 -0.71 -6.88
CA THR A 122 11.44 0.31 -6.35
C THR A 122 10.73 1.12 -5.28
N LEU A 123 11.02 0.86 -4.01
CA LEU A 123 10.51 1.68 -2.91
C LEU A 123 11.27 3.01 -2.83
N THR A 124 10.67 4.01 -2.18
CA THR A 124 11.36 5.27 -1.90
C THR A 124 12.54 5.03 -0.96
N ALA A 125 13.59 5.84 -1.11
CA ALA A 125 14.76 5.74 -0.26
C ALA A 125 14.37 5.95 1.23
N PRO A 126 14.83 5.07 2.14
CA PRO A 126 14.43 5.12 3.54
C PRO A 126 14.87 6.45 4.18
N GLN A 127 13.93 7.09 4.85
CA GLN A 127 14.17 8.32 5.62
C GLN A 127 14.07 8.03 7.12
N PHE A 128 15.08 8.44 7.88
CA PHE A 128 15.17 8.16 9.32
C PHE A 128 14.91 9.39 10.20
N ASP A 129 14.97 10.59 9.61
CA ASP A 129 14.72 11.82 10.32
C ASP A 129 13.24 11.98 10.71
N ARG A 130 13.01 12.49 11.92
CA ARG A 130 11.66 12.72 12.45
C ARG A 130 10.79 13.61 11.57
N SER A 131 11.38 14.56 10.81
CA SER A 131 10.62 15.41 9.87
C SER A 131 9.99 14.59 8.76
N GLU A 132 10.71 13.60 8.26
CA GLU A 132 10.30 12.74 7.15
C GLU A 132 9.36 11.61 7.62
N ILE A 133 9.32 11.28 8.92
CA ILE A 133 8.44 10.26 9.53
C ILE A 133 7.11 10.85 10.07
N PRO A 134 6.80 12.11 9.74
CA PRO A 134 5.92 12.99 10.54
C PRO A 134 5.93 12.84 12.07
N ALA A 135 7.10 12.69 12.67
CA ALA A 135 7.27 12.54 14.10
C ALA A 135 7.65 13.85 14.83
N THR A 136 7.34 13.96 16.11
CA THR A 136 7.76 15.08 16.96
C THR A 136 9.23 14.97 17.34
N GLY A 137 9.97 16.09 17.38
CA GLY A 137 11.38 16.14 17.81
C GLY A 137 12.32 16.54 16.68
N LYS A 138 13.62 16.22 16.82
CA LYS A 138 14.68 16.47 15.82
C LYS A 138 15.62 15.26 15.72
N GLY A 139 16.26 15.11 14.56
CA GLY A 139 17.17 14.00 14.26
C GLY A 139 16.43 12.68 14.02
N GLU A 140 17.17 11.58 14.05
CA GLU A 140 16.63 10.24 13.88
C GLU A 140 15.58 9.88 14.94
N TYR A 141 14.58 9.09 14.54
CA TYR A 141 13.56 8.63 15.48
C TYR A 141 14.09 7.48 16.33
N LYS A 142 14.12 7.70 17.65
CA LYS A 142 14.44 6.70 18.66
C LYS A 142 13.74 7.06 19.97
N GLU A 143 12.83 6.22 20.43
CA GLU A 143 12.04 6.45 21.65
C GLU A 143 11.83 5.15 22.43
N LYS A 144 11.62 5.24 23.75
CA LYS A 144 11.21 4.09 24.56
C LYS A 144 9.69 4.09 24.76
N ILE A 145 8.98 3.15 24.13
CA ILE A 145 7.52 3.07 24.18
C ILE A 145 7.11 1.67 24.61
N ALA A 146 6.19 1.59 25.59
CA ALA A 146 5.69 0.33 26.12
C ALA A 146 6.79 -0.68 26.57
N GLY A 147 7.95 -0.18 26.99
CA GLY A 147 9.09 -0.98 27.42
C GLY A 147 10.12 -1.29 26.34
N TYR A 148 9.80 -1.05 25.06
CA TYR A 148 10.65 -1.35 23.91
C TYR A 148 11.42 -0.12 23.41
N GLU A 149 12.60 -0.34 22.88
CA GLU A 149 13.30 0.65 22.06
C GLU A 149 12.70 0.65 20.66
N VAL A 150 12.02 1.74 20.30
CA VAL A 150 11.34 1.93 19.03
C VAL A 150 12.18 2.83 18.14
N HIS A 151 12.59 2.30 17.00
CA HIS A 151 13.15 3.02 15.87
C HIS A 151 12.03 3.33 14.87
N ALA A 152 12.21 4.29 13.98
CA ALA A 152 11.26 4.47 12.90
C ALA A 152 11.95 4.86 11.59
N VAL A 153 11.28 4.50 10.49
CA VAL A 153 11.73 4.75 9.12
C VAL A 153 10.51 5.06 8.27
N ASN A 154 10.65 5.99 7.32
CA ASN A 154 9.66 6.22 6.27
C ASN A 154 10.19 5.66 4.94
N THR A 155 9.44 4.73 4.34
CA THR A 155 9.71 4.12 3.02
C THR A 155 8.56 4.41 2.03
N GLY A 156 7.91 5.57 2.19
CA GLY A 156 6.67 5.97 1.54
C GLY A 156 5.54 6.13 2.56
N VAL A 157 5.51 5.28 3.59
CA VAL A 157 4.69 5.46 4.79
C VAL A 157 5.52 5.23 6.06
N PRO A 158 5.15 5.84 7.21
CA PRO A 158 5.85 5.63 8.49
C PRO A 158 5.75 4.19 8.99
N HIS A 159 6.88 3.62 9.41
CA HIS A 159 6.98 2.32 10.08
C HIS A 159 7.77 2.47 11.38
N ALA A 160 7.23 1.95 12.47
CA ALA A 160 7.91 1.80 13.74
C ALA A 160 8.47 0.37 13.86
N VAL A 161 9.74 0.28 14.20
CA VAL A 161 10.49 -0.98 14.26
C VAL A 161 11.01 -1.19 15.67
N ILE A 162 10.67 -2.35 16.24
CA ILE A 162 11.28 -2.86 17.48
C ILE A 162 12.14 -4.07 17.12
N ILE A 163 13.33 -4.14 17.70
CA ILE A 163 14.23 -5.28 17.55
C ILE A 163 14.03 -6.17 18.78
N VAL A 164 13.69 -7.43 18.56
CA VAL A 164 13.39 -8.43 19.59
C VAL A 164 14.05 -9.76 19.27
N ASP A 165 14.38 -10.53 20.30
CA ASP A 165 15.01 -11.85 20.12
C ASP A 165 14.01 -12.90 19.57
N SER A 166 12.72 -12.73 19.88
CA SER A 166 11.64 -13.60 19.40
C SER A 166 10.35 -12.80 19.23
N VAL A 167 9.75 -12.88 18.04
CA VAL A 167 8.47 -12.23 17.71
C VAL A 167 7.33 -12.86 18.52
N ASP A 168 7.36 -14.18 18.74
CA ASP A 168 6.34 -14.92 19.48
C ASP A 168 6.28 -14.54 20.97
N ALA A 169 7.36 -13.96 21.49
CA ALA A 169 7.42 -13.48 22.87
C ALA A 169 6.77 -12.09 23.06
N VAL A 170 6.41 -11.40 21.97
CA VAL A 170 5.81 -10.07 22.01
C VAL A 170 4.29 -10.19 21.90
N ASP A 171 3.57 -9.70 22.92
CA ASP A 171 2.12 -9.51 22.82
C ASP A 171 1.80 -8.31 21.90
N LEU A 172 1.77 -8.57 20.59
CA LEU A 172 1.53 -7.55 19.56
C LEU A 172 0.18 -6.85 19.75
N ALA A 173 -0.87 -7.57 20.16
CA ALA A 173 -2.19 -6.99 20.37
C ALA A 173 -2.17 -5.91 21.47
N THR A 174 -1.34 -6.10 22.49
CA THR A 174 -1.16 -5.13 23.58
C THR A 174 -0.16 -4.01 23.24
N ILE A 175 0.89 -4.31 22.49
CA ILE A 175 2.01 -3.38 22.26
C ILE A 175 1.79 -2.51 21.01
N ALA A 176 1.32 -3.08 19.91
CA ALA A 176 1.21 -2.36 18.63
C ALA A 176 0.32 -1.11 18.72
N PRO A 177 -0.89 -1.12 19.34
CA PRO A 177 -1.70 0.08 19.46
C PRO A 177 -1.01 1.22 20.25
N LYS A 178 -0.19 0.87 21.25
CA LYS A 178 0.54 1.86 22.06
C LYS A 178 1.62 2.57 21.25
N ILE A 179 2.24 1.87 20.30
CA ILE A 179 3.24 2.43 19.38
C ILE A 179 2.56 3.17 18.24
N ARG A 180 1.61 2.53 17.53
CA ARG A 180 0.85 3.10 16.41
C ARG A 180 0.22 4.45 16.74
N HIS A 181 -0.36 4.58 17.93
CA HIS A 181 -1.04 5.79 18.38
C HIS A 181 -0.21 6.63 19.35
N HIS A 182 1.10 6.36 19.47
CA HIS A 182 1.95 7.15 20.35
C HIS A 182 1.96 8.62 19.88
N LYS A 183 1.83 9.55 20.84
CA LYS A 183 1.77 11.01 20.58
C LYS A 183 2.91 11.58 19.75
N SER A 184 4.03 10.86 19.67
CA SER A 184 5.16 11.28 18.83
C SER A 184 4.88 11.13 17.35
N PHE A 185 3.99 10.23 16.92
CA PHE A 185 3.62 10.04 15.52
C PHE A 185 2.35 10.83 15.20
N LYS A 186 2.49 11.97 14.51
CA LYS A 186 1.37 12.92 14.32
C LYS A 186 0.20 12.31 13.53
N LYS A 187 0.50 11.41 12.59
CA LYS A 187 -0.47 10.73 11.73
C LYS A 187 -0.61 9.24 12.07
N GLY A 188 -0.04 8.80 13.19
CA GLY A 188 0.17 7.38 13.48
C GLY A 188 1.32 6.77 12.67
N THR A 189 1.58 5.49 12.90
CA THR A 189 2.61 4.70 12.20
C THR A 189 2.14 3.26 12.01
N ASN A 190 2.66 2.60 10.97
CA ASN A 190 2.64 1.15 10.90
C ASN A 190 3.60 0.55 11.93
#